data_AF-A0A4U8UU65-F1
#
_entry.id   AF-A0A4U8UU65-F1
#
_cell.length_a   1.000
_cell.length_b   1.000
_cell.length_c   1.000
_cell.angle_alpha   90.00
_cell.angle_beta   90.00
_cell.angle_gamma   90.00
#
_symmetry.space_group_name_H-M   'P 1'
#
loop_
_entity.id
_entity.type
_entity.pdbx_description
1 polymer ?
#
loop_
_entity_poly.entity_id
_entity_poly.type
_entity_poly.pdbx_seq_one_letter_code
_entity_poly.pdbx_strand_id
1 'polypeptide(L)'
;MTLPVENQLKQIDAQKANWTLAQDNALCSALDGLTSVLVNRLDESDRLIEKTAVEVGRCSVRIAQLNTRLSVFKSNRFIENCVHDDSPDAAQLADATAERSAKTLDNNQQDSIKAIREAVAIGYQVIDNAYRRIDCASEDFEADQTFVPDPIYEPLVRQI
;
A
#
# COMPACT_ATOMS: atom_id res chain seq x y z
N MET A 1 -51.01 6.26 -13.82
CA MET A 1 -49.98 5.23 -13.60
C MET A 1 -49.77 4.49 -14.91
N THR A 2 -48.72 4.82 -15.66
CA THR A 2 -48.35 4.11 -16.89
C THR A 2 -47.74 2.77 -16.50
N LEU A 3 -48.34 1.67 -16.98
CA LEU A 3 -47.82 0.32 -16.78
C LEU A 3 -46.41 0.20 -17.39
N PRO A 4 -45.51 -0.63 -16.83
CA PRO A 4 -44.23 -0.96 -17.45
C PRO A 4 -44.42 -1.38 -18.92
N VAL A 5 -43.50 -0.96 -19.81
CA VAL A 5 -43.55 -1.25 -21.26
C VAL A 5 -43.78 -2.74 -21.55
N GLU A 6 -43.20 -3.62 -20.73
CA GLU A 6 -43.40 -5.07 -20.80
C GLU A 6 -44.85 -5.51 -20.61
N ASN A 7 -45.60 -4.85 -19.72
CA ASN A 7 -47.01 -5.16 -19.49
C ASN A 7 -47.90 -4.59 -20.61
N GLN A 8 -47.51 -3.47 -21.22
CA GLN A 8 -48.21 -2.90 -22.39
C GLN A 8 -48.11 -3.85 -23.59
N LEU A 9 -46.92 -4.38 -23.87
CA LEU A 9 -46.70 -5.35 -24.96
C LEU A 9 -47.48 -6.65 -24.76
N LYS A 10 -47.51 -7.19 -23.53
CA LYS A 10 -48.30 -8.39 -23.19
C LYS A 10 -49.81 -8.18 -23.39
N GLN A 11 -50.30 -6.99 -23.09
CA GLN A 11 -51.72 -6.67 -23.26
C GLN A 11 -52.11 -6.55 -24.74
N ILE A 12 -51.21 -6.01 -25.57
CA ILE A 12 -51.40 -5.91 -27.03
C ILE A 12 -51.36 -7.31 -27.66
N ASP A 13 -50.43 -8.17 -27.23
CA ASP A 13 -50.31 -9.55 -27.73
C ASP A 13 -51.58 -10.39 -27.45
N ALA A 14 -52.19 -10.21 -26.28
CA ALA A 14 -53.45 -10.85 -25.93
C ALA A 14 -54.64 -10.45 -26.82
N GLN A 15 -54.57 -9.28 -27.48
CA GLN A 15 -55.64 -8.75 -28.35
C GLN A 15 -55.37 -8.95 -29.85
N LYS A 16 -54.31 -9.67 -30.21
CA LYS A 16 -53.90 -9.97 -31.58
C LYS A 16 -55.04 -10.49 -32.50
N ALA A 17 -55.95 -11.30 -31.97
CA ALA A 17 -57.01 -11.92 -32.76
C ALA A 17 -58.07 -10.93 -33.27
N ASN A 18 -58.25 -9.79 -32.58
CA ASN A 18 -59.21 -8.74 -32.92
C ASN A 18 -58.47 -7.40 -33.01
N TRP A 19 -57.54 -7.33 -33.96
CA TRP A 19 -56.69 -6.17 -34.18
C TRP A 19 -57.51 -4.98 -34.72
N THR A 20 -57.40 -3.83 -34.07
CA THR A 20 -58.01 -2.57 -34.54
C THR A 20 -56.97 -1.46 -34.57
N LEU A 21 -57.30 -0.36 -35.23
CA LEU A 21 -56.45 0.84 -35.32
C LEU A 21 -56.07 1.41 -33.94
N ALA A 22 -56.90 1.19 -32.92
CA ALA A 22 -56.57 1.59 -31.55
C ALA A 22 -55.39 0.76 -30.98
N GLN A 23 -55.29 -0.53 -31.33
CA GLN A 23 -54.16 -1.37 -30.96
C GLN A 23 -52.88 -1.00 -31.72
N ASP A 24 -52.98 -0.58 -33.00
CA ASP A 24 -51.82 -0.04 -33.73
C ASP A 24 -51.22 1.18 -33.02
N ASN A 25 -52.05 2.15 -32.63
CA ASN A 25 -51.59 3.32 -31.89
C ASN A 25 -51.00 2.96 -30.51
N ALA A 26 -51.58 1.95 -29.83
CA ALA A 26 -51.04 1.44 -28.58
C ALA A 26 -49.68 0.77 -28.76
N LEU A 27 -49.48 0.02 -29.85
CA LEU A 27 -48.19 -0.59 -30.22
C LEU A 27 -47.14 0.47 -30.49
N CYS A 28 -47.45 1.49 -31.31
CA CYS A 28 -46.53 2.61 -31.56
C CYS A 28 -46.10 3.28 -30.26
N SER A 29 -47.06 3.56 -29.36
CA SER A 29 -46.75 4.16 -28.05
C SER A 29 -45.85 3.26 -27.18
N ALA A 30 -46.07 1.94 -27.21
CA ALA A 30 -45.24 0.99 -26.49
C ALA A 30 -43.82 0.89 -27.07
N LEU A 31 -43.68 0.94 -28.40
CA LEU A 31 -42.39 0.95 -29.10
C LEU A 31 -41.61 2.24 -28.87
N ASP A 32 -42.29 3.39 -28.83
CA ASP A 32 -41.66 4.68 -28.48
C ASP A 32 -41.16 4.66 -27.03
N GLY A 33 -41.96 4.12 -26.11
CA GLY A 33 -41.55 3.90 -24.72
C GLY A 33 -40.36 2.96 -24.60
N LEU A 34 -40.34 1.88 -25.37
CA LEU A 34 -39.22 0.94 -25.42
C LEU A 34 -37.95 1.62 -25.94
N THR A 35 -38.07 2.38 -27.02
CA THR A 35 -36.96 3.15 -27.61
C THR A 35 -36.38 4.12 -26.59
N SER A 36 -37.23 4.87 -25.88
CA SER A 36 -36.79 5.78 -24.83
C SER A 36 -36.05 5.05 -23.69
N VAL A 37 -36.55 3.90 -23.24
CA VAL A 37 -35.88 3.09 -22.21
C VAL A 37 -34.52 2.58 -22.72
N LEU A 38 -34.44 2.12 -23.96
CA LEU A 38 -33.18 1.64 -24.55
C LEU A 38 -32.15 2.77 -24.68
N VAL A 39 -32.55 3.95 -25.15
CA VAL A 39 -31.67 5.12 -25.25
C VAL A 39 -31.15 5.51 -23.88
N ASN A 40 -32.02 5.62 -22.87
CA ASN A 40 -31.61 5.96 -21.51
C ASN A 40 -30.64 4.92 -20.91
N ARG A 41 -30.86 3.63 -21.20
CA ARG A 41 -29.94 2.56 -20.75
C ARG A 41 -28.61 2.60 -21.47
N LEU A 42 -28.61 2.94 -22.76
CA LEU A 42 -27.38 3.10 -23.54
C LEU A 42 -26.56 4.28 -23.01
N ASP A 43 -27.19 5.42 -22.79
CA ASP A 43 -26.54 6.62 -22.23
C ASP A 43 -25.94 6.34 -20.85
N GLU A 44 -26.65 5.62 -19.97
CA GLU A 44 -26.10 5.25 -18.66
C GLU A 44 -24.93 4.26 -18.79
N SER A 45 -25.01 3.31 -19.73
CA SER A 45 -23.90 2.39 -20.02
C SER A 45 -22.67 3.15 -20.51
N ASP A 46 -22.84 4.08 -21.44
CA ASP A 46 -21.74 4.90 -21.97
C ASP A 46 -21.08 5.72 -20.86
N ARG A 47 -21.88 6.32 -19.97
CA ARG A 47 -21.38 7.06 -18.80
C ARG A 47 -20.57 6.18 -17.84
N LEU A 48 -21.01 4.94 -17.62
CA LEU A 48 -20.29 3.97 -16.79
C LEU A 48 -18.99 3.52 -17.44
N ILE A 49 -18.99 3.33 -18.76
CA ILE A 49 -17.79 3.00 -19.54
C ILE A 49 -16.77 4.14 -19.44
N GLU A 50 -17.19 5.38 -19.67
CA GLU A 50 -16.31 6.56 -19.59
C GLU A 50 -15.71 6.71 -18.19
N LYS A 51 -16.54 6.59 -17.13
CA LYS A 51 -16.07 6.61 -15.75
C LYS A 51 -15.03 5.51 -15.48
N THR A 52 -15.27 4.30 -15.99
CA THR A 52 -14.36 3.18 -15.81
C THR A 52 -13.04 3.40 -16.55
N ALA A 53 -13.08 3.95 -17.77
CA ALA A 53 -11.89 4.30 -18.53
C ALA A 53 -10.99 5.30 -17.78
N VAL A 54 -11.60 6.32 -17.16
CA VAL A 54 -10.87 7.29 -16.32
C VAL A 54 -10.23 6.63 -15.11
N GLU A 55 -10.95 5.75 -14.40
CA GLU A 55 -10.40 5.04 -13.24
C GLU A 55 -9.27 4.07 -13.62
N VAL A 56 -9.39 3.38 -14.75
CA VAL A 56 -8.32 2.53 -15.30
C VAL A 56 -7.08 3.36 -15.62
N GLY A 57 -7.24 4.53 -16.25
CA GLY A 57 -6.14 5.45 -16.51
C GLY A 57 -5.45 5.90 -15.22
N ARG A 58 -6.22 6.29 -14.18
CA ARG A 58 -5.68 6.65 -12.85
C ARG A 58 -4.94 5.49 -12.20
N CYS A 59 -5.48 4.27 -12.29
CA CYS A 59 -4.84 3.07 -11.77
C CYS A 59 -3.51 2.78 -12.47
N SER A 60 -3.48 2.90 -13.80
CA SER A 60 -2.26 2.73 -14.62
C SER A 60 -1.15 3.68 -14.17
N VAL A 61 -1.46 4.98 -13.96
CA VAL A 61 -0.49 5.95 -13.44
C VAL A 61 0.00 5.56 -12.05
N ARG A 62 -0.88 5.13 -11.14
CA ARG A 62 -0.46 4.65 -9.80
C ARG A 62 0.45 3.43 -9.87
N ILE A 63 0.18 2.49 -10.77
CA ILE A 63 1.02 1.31 -10.98
C ILE A 63 2.40 1.73 -11.49
N ALA A 64 2.46 2.64 -12.46
CA ALA A 64 3.72 3.18 -12.97
C ALA A 64 4.53 3.86 -11.85
N GLN A 65 3.88 4.68 -11.03
CA GLN A 65 4.50 5.33 -9.87
C GLN A 65 5.01 4.31 -8.84
N LEU A 66 4.23 3.28 -8.54
CA LEU A 66 4.65 2.20 -7.64
C LEU A 66 5.87 1.47 -8.20
N ASN A 67 5.86 1.16 -9.49
CA ASN A 67 6.98 0.51 -10.16
C ASN A 67 8.25 1.36 -10.10
N THR A 68 8.15 2.68 -10.33
CA THR A 68 9.27 3.61 -10.15
C THR A 68 9.78 3.59 -8.71
N ARG A 69 8.90 3.64 -7.71
CA ARG A 69 9.29 3.59 -6.29
C ARG A 69 9.96 2.26 -5.93
N LEU A 70 9.45 1.14 -6.44
CA LEU A 70 10.03 -0.18 -6.25
C LEU A 70 11.41 -0.28 -6.90
N SER A 71 11.60 0.29 -8.09
CA SER A 71 12.91 0.34 -8.74
C SER A 71 13.91 1.13 -7.89
N VAL A 72 13.52 2.30 -7.36
CA VAL A 72 14.36 3.10 -6.47
C VAL A 72 14.70 2.33 -5.19
N PHE A 73 13.70 1.67 -4.58
CA PHE A 73 13.93 0.84 -3.40
C PHE A 73 14.89 -0.32 -3.67
N LYS A 74 14.75 -1.00 -4.81
CA LYS A 74 15.66 -2.07 -5.24
C LYS A 74 17.08 -1.53 -5.39
N SER A 75 17.26 -0.38 -6.05
CA SER A 75 18.57 0.25 -6.20
C SER A 75 19.21 0.63 -4.86
N ASN A 76 18.43 1.16 -3.91
CA ASN A 76 18.95 1.51 -2.58
C ASN A 76 19.26 0.26 -1.73
N ARG A 77 18.44 -0.80 -1.79
CA ARG A 77 18.72 -2.06 -1.07
C ARG A 77 19.87 -2.88 -1.65
N PHE A 78 20.18 -2.71 -2.94
CA PHE A 78 21.32 -3.38 -3.55
C PHE A 78 22.65 -2.84 -2.98
N ILE A 79 22.69 -1.56 -2.59
CA ILE A 79 23.88 -0.95 -1.97
C ILE A 79 24.13 -1.52 -0.56
N GLU A 80 23.07 -1.84 0.20
CA GLU A 80 23.21 -2.42 1.55
C GLU A 80 23.64 -3.89 1.54
N ASN A 81 23.34 -4.65 0.47
CA ASN A 81 23.57 -6.11 0.44
C ASN A 81 24.84 -6.54 -0.31
N CYS A 82 25.63 -5.61 -0.86
CA CYS A 82 26.95 -5.89 -1.45
C CYS A 82 28.10 -5.77 -0.42
N VAL A 83 27.83 -5.30 0.81
CA VAL A 83 28.85 -5.13 1.86
C VAL A 83 29.09 -6.44 2.64
N HIS A 84 28.75 -7.61 2.08
CA HIS A 84 28.93 -8.91 2.75
C HIS A 84 29.75 -9.95 1.95
N ASP A 85 30.26 -9.64 0.76
CA ASP A 85 31.08 -10.59 0.00
C ASP A 85 32.54 -10.13 -0.13
N ASP A 86 33.26 -10.15 0.98
CA ASP A 86 34.73 -10.31 1.00
C ASP A 86 35.10 -11.72 1.54
N SER A 87 34.39 -12.76 1.09
CA SER A 87 34.77 -14.15 1.35
C SER A 87 34.71 -14.99 0.06
N PRO A 88 35.81 -15.68 -0.32
CA PRO A 88 35.94 -16.36 -1.62
C PRO A 88 35.08 -17.61 -1.81
N ASP A 89 34.20 -17.98 -0.87
CA ASP A 89 33.42 -19.24 -0.91
C ASP A 89 31.99 -19.10 -1.50
N ALA A 90 31.57 -17.91 -1.93
CA ALA A 90 30.17 -17.66 -2.32
C ALA A 90 29.72 -18.29 -3.67
N ALA A 91 30.64 -18.81 -4.49
CA ALA A 91 30.28 -19.35 -5.81
C ALA A 91 29.57 -20.72 -5.77
N GLN A 92 29.65 -21.45 -4.65
CA GLN A 92 29.19 -22.84 -4.57
C GLN A 92 27.82 -23.04 -3.87
N LEU A 93 27.24 -21.97 -3.30
CA LEU A 93 26.01 -22.03 -2.49
C LEU A 93 24.73 -21.58 -3.22
N ALA A 94 24.85 -21.03 -4.43
CA ALA A 94 23.74 -20.42 -5.16
C ALA A 94 22.68 -21.42 -5.66
N ASP A 95 23.03 -22.70 -5.85
CA ASP A 95 22.11 -23.70 -6.41
C ASP A 95 21.29 -24.46 -5.35
N ALA A 96 21.68 -24.38 -4.07
CA ALA A 96 21.05 -25.14 -2.97
C ALA A 96 20.08 -24.30 -2.09
N THR A 97 19.92 -23.01 -2.36
CA THR A 97 19.29 -22.06 -1.42
C THR A 97 17.85 -21.67 -1.71
N ALA A 98 17.24 -22.15 -2.81
CA ALA A 98 15.85 -21.80 -3.14
C ALA A 98 14.80 -22.41 -2.18
N GLU A 99 15.06 -23.59 -1.59
CA GLU A 99 14.06 -24.31 -0.79
C GLU A 99 14.30 -24.29 0.73
N ARG A 100 15.42 -23.73 1.21
CA ARG A 100 15.75 -23.67 2.66
C ARG A 100 15.47 -22.32 3.32
N SER A 101 15.08 -21.31 2.55
CA SER A 101 15.11 -19.90 2.97
C SER A 101 14.05 -19.50 4.00
N ALA A 102 12.87 -20.14 4.03
CA ALA A 102 11.77 -19.66 4.88
C ALA A 102 11.90 -20.00 6.38
N LYS A 103 12.66 -21.03 6.76
CA LYS A 103 12.82 -21.45 8.19
C LYS A 103 14.08 -20.90 8.86
N THR A 104 15.08 -20.47 8.09
CA THR A 104 16.35 -19.94 8.64
C THR A 104 16.29 -18.42 8.87
N LEU A 105 15.42 -17.70 8.15
CA LEU A 105 15.26 -16.24 8.31
C LEU A 105 14.67 -15.83 9.67
N ASP A 106 13.69 -16.57 10.20
CA ASP A 106 13.04 -16.27 11.49
C ASP A 106 13.98 -16.50 12.68
N ASN A 107 14.79 -17.56 12.63
CA ASN A 107 15.78 -17.86 13.68
C ASN A 107 16.91 -16.81 13.70
N ASN A 108 17.35 -16.33 12.53
CA ASN A 108 18.35 -15.27 12.42
C ASN A 108 17.86 -13.91 12.97
N GLN A 109 16.56 -13.62 12.88
CA GLN A 109 15.98 -12.41 13.47
C GLN A 109 15.98 -12.48 15.01
N GLN A 110 15.67 -13.63 15.59
CA GLN A 110 15.71 -13.78 17.05
C GLN A 110 17.15 -13.71 17.60
N ASP A 111 18.12 -14.27 16.89
CA ASP A 111 19.52 -14.24 17.32
C ASP A 111 20.15 -12.85 17.15
N SER A 112 19.77 -12.09 16.11
CA SER A 112 20.19 -10.69 15.98
C SER A 112 19.59 -9.79 17.06
N ILE A 113 18.33 -10.00 17.45
CA ILE A 113 17.72 -9.27 18.59
C ILE A 113 18.47 -9.55 19.89
N LYS A 114 18.87 -10.80 20.13
CA LYS A 114 19.69 -11.16 21.31
C LYS A 114 21.06 -10.49 21.26
N ALA A 115 21.73 -10.49 20.11
CA ALA A 115 23.03 -9.85 19.93
C ALA A 115 22.95 -8.32 20.16
N ILE A 116 21.90 -7.66 19.67
CA ILE A 116 21.67 -6.24 19.91
C ILE A 116 21.45 -5.98 21.41
N ARG A 117 20.64 -6.81 22.08
CA ARG A 117 20.41 -6.68 23.52
C ARG A 117 21.71 -6.84 24.32
N GLU A 118 22.56 -7.78 23.94
CA GLU A 118 23.86 -8.00 24.56
C GLU A 118 24.81 -6.82 24.31
N ALA A 119 24.89 -6.33 23.08
CA ALA A 119 25.68 -5.15 22.73
C ALA A 119 25.25 -3.89 23.50
N VAL A 120 23.93 -3.68 23.68
CA VAL A 120 23.39 -2.58 24.48
C VAL A 120 23.77 -2.75 25.96
N ALA A 121 23.69 -3.96 26.51
CA ALA A 121 24.09 -4.23 27.89
C ALA A 121 25.59 -3.97 28.11
N ILE A 122 26.44 -4.41 27.17
CA ILE A 122 27.89 -4.15 27.20
C ILE A 122 28.15 -2.65 27.07
N GLY A 123 27.47 -1.95 26.16
CA GLY A 123 27.58 -0.50 26.02
C GLY A 123 27.26 0.24 27.31
N TYR A 124 26.19 -0.16 28.01
CA TYR A 124 25.85 0.40 29.31
C TYR A 124 26.94 0.16 30.35
N GLN A 125 27.50 -1.06 30.41
CA GLN A 125 28.62 -1.37 31.32
C GLN A 125 29.88 -0.57 31.00
N VAL A 126 30.17 -0.31 29.72
CA VAL A 126 31.33 0.50 29.32
C VAL A 126 31.12 1.96 29.73
N ILE A 127 29.92 2.50 29.51
CA ILE A 127 29.59 3.87 29.92
C ILE A 127 29.72 4.00 31.45
N ASP A 128 29.18 3.06 32.22
CA ASP A 128 29.23 3.09 33.70
C ASP A 128 30.65 2.94 34.27
N ASN A 129 31.50 2.12 33.62
CA ASN A 129 32.85 1.81 34.12
C ASN A 129 33.95 2.72 33.57
N ALA A 130 33.76 3.35 32.41
CA ALA A 130 34.80 4.10 31.71
C ALA A 130 34.49 5.59 31.59
N TYR A 131 33.25 6.03 31.86
CA TYR A 131 32.85 7.42 31.70
C TYR A 131 32.17 7.94 32.97
N ARG A 132 32.47 9.20 33.31
CA ARG A 132 31.75 9.96 34.34
C ARG A 132 30.68 10.80 33.65
N ARG A 133 29.44 10.71 34.13
CA ARG A 133 28.37 11.63 33.72
C ARG A 133 28.59 12.98 34.39
N ILE A 134 28.52 14.05 33.60
CA ILE A 134 28.55 15.42 34.09
C ILE A 134 27.10 15.82 34.35
N ASP A 135 26.79 16.14 35.61
CA ASP A 135 25.49 16.70 35.97
C ASP A 135 25.50 18.18 35.61
N CYS A 136 24.80 18.55 34.53
CA CYS A 136 24.57 19.95 34.19
C CYS A 136 23.26 20.40 34.85
N ALA A 137 23.33 21.39 35.73
CA ALA A 137 22.14 21.93 36.38
C ALA A 137 21.42 22.87 35.39
N SER A 138 20.10 23.00 35.52
CA SER A 138 19.34 24.02 34.77
C SER A 138 19.78 25.45 35.10
N GLU A 139 20.49 25.63 36.23
CA GLU A 139 21.10 26.90 36.66
C GLU A 139 22.33 27.28 35.80
N ASP A 140 22.93 26.33 35.09
CA ASP A 140 24.09 26.58 34.21
C ASP A 140 23.68 27.17 32.84
N PHE A 141 22.38 27.20 32.53
CA PHE A 141 21.83 27.67 31.27
C PHE A 141 20.92 28.88 31.50
N GLU A 142 21.40 30.09 31.18
CA GLU A 142 20.61 31.32 31.36
C GLU A 142 19.37 31.42 30.45
N ALA A 143 19.24 30.52 29.46
CA ALA A 143 18.15 30.50 28.51
C ALA A 143 17.28 29.24 28.70
N ASP A 144 16.09 29.49 29.25
CA ASP A 144 14.93 28.57 29.31
C ASP A 144 14.96 27.49 30.40
N GLN A 145 14.14 27.66 31.45
CA GLN A 145 13.97 26.69 32.55
C GLN A 145 13.36 25.34 32.09
N THR A 146 12.93 25.27 30.84
CA THR A 146 12.40 24.06 30.18
C THR A 146 13.49 23.26 29.45
N PHE A 147 14.71 23.80 29.34
CA PHE A 147 15.80 23.14 28.64
C PHE A 147 16.38 22.00 29.50
N VAL A 148 16.22 20.77 29.02
CA VAL A 148 16.88 19.59 29.59
C VAL A 148 18.08 19.28 28.69
N PRO A 149 19.32 19.59 29.11
CA PRO A 149 20.50 19.30 28.32
C PRO A 149 20.69 17.79 28.14
N ASP A 150 21.18 17.39 26.96
CA ASP A 150 21.61 16.02 26.73
C ASP A 150 22.74 15.64 27.70
N PRO A 151 22.77 14.40 28.22
CA PRO A 151 23.77 13.97 29.17
C PRO A 151 25.17 13.96 28.52
N ILE A 152 26.11 14.71 29.12
CA ILE A 152 27.51 14.75 28.68
C ILE A 152 28.32 13.75 29.50
N TYR A 153 29.16 12.97 28.81
CA TYR A 153 30.04 11.97 29.40
C TYR A 153 31.49 12.31 29.12
N GLU A 154 32.35 12.21 30.14
CA GLU A 154 33.80 12.37 29.98
C GLU A 154 34.52 11.07 30.38
N PRO A 155 35.64 10.73 29.72
CA PRO A 155 36.37 9.51 30.03
C PRO A 155 37.03 9.61 31.41
N LEU A 156 36.96 8.52 32.18
CA LEU A 156 37.70 8.37 33.42
C LEU A 156 39.20 8.29 33.09
N VAL A 157 39.94 9.35 33.37
CA VAL A 157 41.40 9.37 33.21
C VAL A 157 41.98 8.37 34.21
N ARG A 158 42.51 7.24 33.72
CA ARG A 158 43.30 6.33 34.56
C ARG A 158 44.52 7.11 35.06
N GLN A 159 44.55 7.41 36.35
CA GLN A 159 45.80 7.79 37.00
C GLN A 159 46.73 6.57 36.92
N ILE A 160 47.74 6.68 36.05
CA ILE A 160 48.88 5.76 35.97
C ILE A 160 49.88 6.20 37.05
#